data_AF-W8Q176-F1
#
_entry.id   AF-W8Q176-F1
#
_cell.length_a   1.000
_cell.length_b   1.000
_cell.length_c   1.000
_cell.angle_alpha   90.00
_cell.angle_beta   90.00
_cell.angle_gamma   90.00
#
_symmetry.space_group_name_H-M   'P 1'
#
loop_
_entity.id
_entity.type
_entity.pdbx_description
1 polymer ?
#
loop_
_entity_poly.entity_id
_entity_poly.type
_entity_poly.pdbx_seq_one_letter_code
_entity_poly.pdbx_strand_id
1 'polypeptide(L)'
;INIWCAAGKGTFGTGELVRRVASAELAKVVTHRRLILPILGAPGVAAHEVARRCGLSVSYATIRAADLPEYLDNGMVTTPGMKQLTFRTYERLVLIPVELMLTLKSIAIIGGAALLLATLLGNKAAGFTALFAYIGAVLSGIVLGPLLLPWLPGRSFAVKGAAIGLLWSGLFYVAAAGSDWNFAVTAALFLALPAISAFYTLNFTGCSTFTSRSGVEKEMR
;
A
#
# COMPACT_ATOMS: atom_id res chain seq x y z
N ILE A 1 3.00 -13.31 -1.57
CA ILE A 1 2.46 -12.33 -2.55
C ILE A 1 0.93 -12.43 -2.53
N ASN A 2 0.18 -11.32 -2.58
CA ASN A 2 -1.28 -11.38 -2.64
C ASN A 2 -1.78 -11.69 -4.07
N ILE A 3 -3.05 -12.08 -4.22
CA ILE A 3 -3.64 -12.52 -5.51
C ILE A 3 -3.58 -11.41 -6.56
N TRP A 4 -3.91 -10.17 -6.20
CA TRP A 4 -3.93 -9.03 -7.12
C TRP A 4 -2.53 -8.73 -7.70
N CYS A 5 -1.53 -8.65 -6.83
CA CYS A 5 -0.14 -8.46 -7.24
C CYS A 5 0.37 -9.67 -8.03
N ALA A 6 -0.02 -10.89 -7.66
CA ALA A 6 0.37 -12.08 -8.38
C ALA A 6 -0.21 -12.11 -9.81
N ALA A 7 -1.46 -11.68 -9.96
CA ALA A 7 -2.13 -11.53 -11.25
C ALA A 7 -1.44 -10.47 -12.12
N GLY A 8 -1.16 -9.29 -11.55
CA GLY A 8 -0.43 -8.23 -12.26
C GLY A 8 1.01 -8.61 -12.64
N LYS A 9 1.68 -9.44 -11.84
CA LYS A 9 3.04 -9.95 -12.12
C LYS A 9 3.05 -11.22 -12.99
N GLY A 10 1.90 -11.75 -13.39
CA GLY A 10 1.78 -12.98 -14.19
C GLY A 10 2.08 -14.29 -13.43
N THR A 11 2.40 -14.22 -12.13
CA THR A 11 2.61 -15.41 -11.28
C THR A 11 1.31 -16.08 -10.88
N PHE A 12 0.18 -15.37 -10.96
CA PHE A 12 -1.17 -15.92 -10.97
C PHE A 12 -1.79 -15.63 -12.35
N GLY A 13 -1.38 -16.41 -13.35
CA GLY A 13 -1.78 -16.21 -14.74
C GLY A 13 -2.38 -17.46 -15.40
N THR A 14 -2.95 -17.31 -16.59
CA THR A 14 -3.56 -18.42 -17.37
C THR A 14 -2.65 -19.65 -17.43
N GLY A 15 -1.39 -19.47 -17.81
CA GLY A 15 -0.45 -20.58 -17.99
C GLY A 15 -0.15 -21.33 -16.69
N GLU A 16 0.01 -20.60 -15.57
CA GLU A 16 0.22 -21.22 -14.26
C GLU A 16 -1.04 -21.96 -13.80
N LEU A 17 -2.22 -21.37 -13.96
CA LEU A 17 -3.48 -22.01 -13.59
C LEU A 17 -3.70 -23.31 -14.39
N VAL A 18 -3.51 -23.29 -15.71
CA VAL A 18 -3.64 -24.46 -16.59
C VAL A 18 -2.69 -25.58 -16.16
N ARG A 19 -1.42 -25.24 -15.87
CA ARG A 19 -0.43 -26.19 -15.38
C ARG A 19 -0.83 -26.81 -14.05
N ARG A 20 -1.31 -26.00 -13.09
CA ARG A 20 -1.78 -26.47 -11.78
C ARG A 20 -3.00 -27.37 -11.89
N VAL A 21 -3.92 -27.03 -12.79
CA VAL A 21 -5.11 -27.84 -13.05
C VAL A 21 -4.73 -29.22 -13.60
N ALA A 22 -3.80 -29.27 -14.55
CA ALA A 22 -3.31 -30.51 -15.12
C ALA A 22 -2.54 -31.35 -14.09
N SER A 23 -1.64 -30.73 -13.33
CA SER A 23 -0.83 -31.45 -12.31
C SER A 23 -1.66 -31.97 -11.15
N ALA A 24 -2.76 -31.29 -10.80
CA ALA A 24 -3.71 -31.75 -9.78
C ALA A 24 -4.68 -32.81 -10.31
N GLU A 25 -4.61 -33.15 -11.60
CA GLU A 25 -5.50 -34.09 -12.28
C GLU A 25 -6.98 -33.82 -12.01
N LEU A 26 -7.37 -32.54 -11.91
CA LEU A 26 -8.71 -32.13 -11.46
C LEU A 26 -9.84 -32.80 -12.26
N ALA A 27 -9.62 -33.04 -13.56
CA ALA A 27 -10.57 -33.73 -14.41
C ALA A 27 -10.92 -35.17 -13.98
N LYS A 28 -10.09 -35.81 -13.14
CA LYS A 28 -10.33 -37.15 -12.58
C LYS A 28 -11.08 -37.13 -11.24
N VAL A 29 -11.10 -35.99 -10.55
CA VAL A 29 -11.62 -35.89 -9.18
C VAL A 29 -12.99 -35.24 -9.12
N VAL A 30 -13.31 -34.34 -10.07
CA VAL A 30 -14.59 -33.63 -10.11
C VAL A 30 -15.33 -33.88 -11.41
N THR A 31 -16.66 -34.05 -11.32
CA THR A 31 -17.54 -34.26 -12.49
C THR A 31 -17.97 -32.95 -13.14
N HIS A 32 -18.07 -31.87 -12.37
CA HIS A 32 -18.40 -30.55 -12.90
C HIS A 32 -17.25 -29.94 -13.71
N ARG A 33 -17.57 -29.06 -14.66
CA ARG A 33 -16.58 -28.38 -15.53
C ARG A 33 -16.48 -26.88 -15.24
N ARG A 34 -16.32 -26.53 -13.96
CA ARG A 34 -16.21 -25.14 -13.50
C ARG A 34 -15.07 -24.98 -12.50
N LEU A 35 -14.34 -23.87 -12.64
CA LEU A 35 -13.35 -23.38 -11.70
C LEU A 35 -13.83 -22.04 -11.13
N ILE A 36 -13.80 -21.95 -9.81
CA ILE A 36 -14.12 -20.71 -9.10
C ILE A 36 -12.81 -20.02 -8.75
N LEU A 37 -12.64 -18.78 -9.21
CA LEU A 37 -11.46 -17.95 -8.94
C LEU A 37 -11.84 -16.69 -8.16
N PRO A 38 -10.92 -16.13 -7.36
CA PRO A 38 -11.11 -14.83 -6.74
C PRO A 38 -11.22 -13.73 -7.79
N ILE A 39 -12.08 -12.73 -7.57
CA ILE A 39 -12.28 -11.60 -8.51
C ILE A 39 -10.97 -10.87 -8.79
N LEU A 40 -10.13 -10.69 -7.77
CA LEU A 40 -8.85 -10.00 -7.90
C LEU A 40 -7.83 -10.74 -8.79
N GLY A 41 -8.10 -11.99 -9.16
CA GLY A 41 -7.30 -12.75 -10.12
C GLY A 41 -7.65 -12.47 -11.59
N ALA A 42 -8.79 -11.81 -11.85
CA ALA A 42 -9.29 -11.60 -13.21
C ALA A 42 -8.31 -10.87 -14.17
N PRO A 43 -7.52 -9.88 -13.72
CA PRO A 43 -6.55 -9.22 -14.61
C PRO A 43 -5.43 -10.15 -15.12
N GLY A 44 -5.13 -11.25 -14.41
CA GLY A 44 -4.05 -12.17 -14.75
C GLY A 44 -4.51 -13.41 -15.52
N VAL A 45 -5.78 -13.78 -15.41
CA VAL A 45 -6.32 -15.04 -15.96
C VAL A 45 -7.32 -14.79 -17.08
N ALA A 46 -6.96 -15.22 -18.29
CA ALA A 46 -7.85 -15.19 -19.43
C ALA A 46 -8.80 -16.41 -19.38
N ALA A 47 -10.01 -16.20 -18.84
CA ALA A 47 -11.02 -17.25 -18.65
C ALA A 47 -11.30 -18.08 -19.93
N HIS A 48 -11.37 -17.42 -21.09
CA HIS A 48 -11.61 -18.08 -22.37
C HIS A 48 -10.45 -19.00 -22.79
N GLU A 49 -9.21 -18.65 -22.44
CA GLU A 49 -8.06 -19.51 -22.70
C GLU A 49 -8.03 -20.72 -21.76
N VAL A 50 -8.38 -20.54 -20.49
CA VAL A 50 -8.51 -21.65 -19.53
C VAL A 50 -9.57 -22.64 -20.02
N ALA A 51 -10.73 -22.14 -20.47
CA ALA A 51 -11.78 -22.97 -21.04
C ALA A 51 -11.29 -23.75 -22.27
N ARG A 52 -10.56 -23.08 -23.19
CA ARG A 52 -10.01 -23.71 -24.39
C ARG A 52 -8.99 -24.80 -24.08
N ARG A 53 -8.11 -24.59 -23.08
CA ARG A 53 -6.98 -25.48 -22.79
C ARG A 53 -7.31 -26.60 -21.79
N CYS A 54 -8.24 -26.36 -20.87
CA CYS A 54 -8.59 -27.31 -19.80
C CYS A 54 -10.02 -27.88 -19.92
N GLY A 55 -10.87 -27.31 -20.77
CA GLY A 55 -12.30 -27.65 -20.82
C GLY A 55 -13.06 -27.27 -19.55
N LEU A 56 -12.53 -26.31 -18.77
CA LEU A 56 -13.13 -25.83 -17.53
C LEU A 56 -13.57 -24.37 -17.70
N SER A 57 -14.86 -24.11 -17.49
CA SER A 57 -15.37 -22.75 -17.40
C SER A 57 -14.82 -22.06 -16.15
N VAL A 58 -14.52 -20.77 -16.23
CA VAL A 58 -14.03 -19.98 -15.08
C VAL A 58 -15.13 -19.03 -14.63
N SER A 59 -15.39 -19.00 -13.33
CA SER A 59 -16.29 -18.05 -12.67
C SER A 59 -15.52 -17.27 -11.62
N TYR A 60 -15.64 -15.94 -11.65
CA TYR A 60 -15.02 -15.07 -10.65
C TYR A 60 -15.99 -14.83 -9.50
N ALA A 61 -15.73 -15.45 -8.35
CA ALA A 61 -16.67 -15.49 -7.22
C ALA A 61 -16.66 -14.20 -6.41
N THR A 62 -15.78 -14.07 -5.44
CA THR A 62 -15.81 -12.99 -4.44
C THR A 62 -14.42 -12.39 -4.24
N ILE A 63 -14.35 -11.21 -3.62
CA ILE A 63 -13.09 -10.63 -3.16
C ILE A 63 -12.63 -11.31 -1.87
N ARG A 64 -13.56 -11.54 -0.92
CA ARG A 64 -13.28 -12.15 0.38
C ARG A 64 -13.68 -13.62 0.37
N ALA A 65 -12.77 -14.49 0.82
CA ALA A 65 -13.06 -15.92 0.93
C ALA A 65 -14.21 -16.23 1.91
N ALA A 66 -14.43 -15.37 2.91
CA ALA A 66 -15.52 -15.51 3.86
C ALA A 66 -16.92 -15.39 3.22
N ASP A 67 -17.02 -14.74 2.05
CA ASP A 67 -18.28 -14.58 1.33
C ASP A 67 -18.60 -15.82 0.45
N LEU A 68 -17.69 -16.80 0.38
CA LEU A 68 -17.84 -17.97 -0.49
C LEU A 68 -19.08 -18.84 -0.15
N PRO A 69 -19.44 -19.09 1.13
CA PRO A 69 -20.66 -19.83 1.45
C PRO A 69 -21.91 -19.14 0.90
N GLU A 70 -22.09 -17.84 1.17
CA GLU A 70 -23.23 -17.07 0.65
C GLU A 70 -23.26 -17.05 -0.89
N TYR A 71 -22.09 -16.94 -1.53
CA TYR A 71 -21.97 -17.04 -2.98
C TYR A 71 -22.42 -18.40 -3.51
N LEU A 72 -22.13 -19.50 -2.81
CA LEU A 72 -22.57 -20.83 -3.25
C LEU A 72 -24.08 -21.00 -3.02
N ASP A 73 -24.60 -20.55 -1.88
CA ASP A 73 -26.01 -20.66 -1.49
C ASP A 73 -26.93 -19.81 -2.37
N ASN A 74 -26.44 -18.67 -2.88
CA ASN A 74 -27.21 -17.79 -3.76
C ASN A 74 -27.15 -18.19 -5.25
N GLY A 75 -26.72 -19.42 -5.55
CA GLY A 75 -26.64 -19.94 -6.91
C GLY A 75 -25.41 -19.46 -7.69
N MET A 76 -24.30 -19.14 -7.01
CA MET A 76 -23.05 -18.66 -7.61
C MET A 76 -23.20 -17.29 -8.27
N VAL A 77 -24.06 -16.43 -7.71
CA VAL A 77 -24.29 -15.07 -8.17
C VAL A 77 -23.53 -14.09 -7.30
N THR A 78 -22.51 -13.46 -7.87
CA THR A 78 -21.74 -12.48 -7.12
C THR A 78 -22.55 -11.19 -6.88
N THR A 79 -22.87 -10.92 -5.62
CA THR A 79 -23.57 -9.71 -5.18
C THR A 79 -22.68 -8.46 -5.25
N PRO A 80 -23.23 -7.23 -5.24
CA PRO A 80 -22.42 -6.01 -5.21
C PRO A 80 -21.43 -5.95 -4.04
N GLY A 81 -21.83 -6.42 -2.85
CA GLY A 81 -20.97 -6.44 -1.66
C GLY A 81 -19.73 -7.32 -1.83
N MET A 82 -19.88 -8.47 -2.49
CA MET A 82 -18.79 -9.41 -2.76
C MET A 82 -17.74 -8.86 -3.75
N LYS A 83 -18.10 -7.82 -4.54
CA LYS A 83 -17.22 -7.18 -5.55
C LYS A 83 -16.58 -5.89 -5.05
N GLN A 84 -16.93 -5.39 -3.87
CA GLN A 84 -16.51 -4.08 -3.41
C GLN A 84 -15.51 -4.19 -2.24
N LEU A 85 -14.37 -3.53 -2.39
CA LEU A 85 -13.48 -3.24 -1.27
C LEU A 85 -14.02 -2.00 -0.55
N THR A 86 -14.34 -2.15 0.74
CA THR A 86 -14.89 -1.05 1.54
C THR A 86 -13.85 -0.01 1.96
N PHE A 87 -12.57 -0.38 1.89
CA PHE A 87 -11.39 0.39 2.29
C PHE A 87 -11.59 1.19 3.59
N ARG A 88 -12.19 0.55 4.61
CA ARG A 88 -12.45 1.12 5.94
C ARG A 88 -11.15 1.32 6.71
N THR A 89 -11.23 2.02 7.85
CA THR A 89 -10.08 2.29 8.72
C THR A 89 -9.31 1.01 9.09
N TYR A 90 -10.02 -0.09 9.41
CA TYR A 90 -9.38 -1.37 9.70
C TYR A 90 -8.58 -1.93 8.51
N GLU A 91 -9.15 -1.90 7.31
CA GLU A 91 -8.48 -2.39 6.10
C GLU A 91 -7.21 -1.57 5.79
N ARG A 92 -7.18 -0.28 6.14
CA ARG A 92 -5.98 0.56 6.02
C ARG A 92 -4.96 0.30 7.12
N LEU A 93 -5.41 0.07 8.36
CA LEU A 93 -4.55 -0.26 9.49
C LEU A 93 -3.73 -1.53 9.22
N VAL A 94 -4.33 -2.54 8.58
CA VAL A 94 -3.61 -3.79 8.23
C VAL A 94 -2.49 -3.57 7.21
N LEU A 95 -2.53 -2.49 6.43
CA LEU A 95 -1.48 -2.15 5.45
C LEU A 95 -0.27 -1.46 6.10
N ILE A 96 -0.45 -0.79 7.24
CA ILE A 96 0.60 -0.01 7.92
C ILE A 96 1.83 -0.88 8.28
N PRO A 97 1.70 -2.09 8.88
CA PRO A 97 2.86 -2.92 9.20
C PRO A 97 3.67 -3.32 7.97
N VAL A 98 3.00 -3.55 6.83
CA VAL A 98 3.67 -3.92 5.58
C VAL A 98 4.50 -2.74 5.07
N GLU A 99 3.91 -1.54 5.03
CA GLU A 99 4.63 -0.31 4.65
C GLU A 99 5.79 -0.01 5.60
N LEU A 100 5.62 -0.21 6.91
CA LEU A 100 6.69 -0.03 7.88
C LEU A 100 7.86 -0.98 7.59
N MET A 101 7.58 -2.27 7.36
CA MET A 101 8.63 -3.25 7.04
C MET A 101 9.36 -2.92 5.74
N LEU A 102 8.66 -2.43 4.71
CA LEU A 102 9.26 -2.00 3.44
C LEU A 102 10.17 -0.77 3.61
N THR A 103 9.85 0.09 4.58
CA THR A 103 10.56 1.37 4.80
C THR A 103 11.66 1.29 5.85
N LEU A 104 11.69 0.25 6.70
CA LEU A 104 12.73 0.03 7.71
C LEU A 104 14.16 0.14 7.14
N LYS A 105 14.40 -0.42 5.95
CA LYS A 105 15.72 -0.35 5.30
C LYS A 105 16.11 1.10 5.00
N SER A 106 15.20 1.88 4.42
CA SER A 106 15.41 3.29 4.12
C SER A 106 15.60 4.11 5.39
N ILE A 107 14.81 3.83 6.43
CA ILE A 107 14.95 4.48 7.74
C ILE A 107 16.34 4.21 8.32
N ALA A 108 16.79 2.96 8.30
CA ALA A 108 18.10 2.58 8.85
C ALA A 108 19.26 3.22 8.07
N ILE A 109 19.20 3.24 6.74
CA ILE A 109 20.27 3.82 5.91
C ILE A 109 20.31 5.35 6.06
N ILE A 110 19.18 6.03 5.88
CA ILE A 110 19.12 7.49 5.92
C ILE A 110 19.35 7.99 7.35
N GLY A 111 18.69 7.38 8.33
CA GLY A 111 18.86 7.70 9.74
C GLY A 111 20.27 7.43 10.24
N GLY A 112 20.87 6.30 9.84
CA GLY A 112 22.25 5.96 10.15
C GLY A 112 23.24 6.95 9.53
N ALA A 113 23.04 7.34 8.27
CA ALA A 113 23.88 8.34 7.61
C ALA A 113 23.79 9.72 8.28
N ALA A 114 22.58 10.14 8.67
CA ALA A 114 22.36 11.41 9.38
C ALA A 114 23.03 11.41 10.75
N LEU A 115 22.90 10.33 11.52
CA LEU A 115 23.59 10.16 12.80
C LEU A 115 25.11 10.19 12.63
N LEU A 116 25.64 9.42 11.69
CA LEU A 116 27.08 9.38 11.41
C LEU A 116 27.60 10.77 11.06
N LEU A 117 26.95 11.50 10.16
CA LEU A 117 27.34 12.85 9.78
C LEU A 117 27.34 13.80 10.99
N ALA A 118 26.28 13.77 11.81
CA ALA A 118 26.20 14.61 13.01
C ALA A 118 27.28 14.25 14.04
N THR A 119 27.62 12.96 14.18
CA THR A 119 28.71 12.53 15.07
C THR A 119 30.09 12.96 14.56
N LEU A 120 30.33 12.92 13.25
CA LEU A 120 31.58 13.38 12.63
C LEU A 120 31.75 14.90 12.75
N LEU A 121 30.64 15.65 12.73
CA LEU A 121 30.60 17.09 12.96
C LEU A 121 30.66 17.47 14.46
N GLY A 122 30.83 16.49 15.36
CA GLY A 122 31.01 16.70 16.80
C GLY A 122 29.73 16.95 17.60
N ASN A 123 28.54 16.87 16.98
CA ASN A 123 27.27 17.17 17.65
C ASN A 123 26.33 15.95 17.63
N LYS A 124 26.58 15.00 18.53
CA LYS A 124 25.77 13.78 18.69
C LYS A 124 24.31 14.09 19.05
N ALA A 125 24.08 15.11 19.88
CA ALA A 125 22.73 15.51 20.29
C ALA A 125 21.91 15.97 19.09
N ALA A 126 22.48 16.80 18.20
CA ALA A 126 21.82 17.21 16.96
C ALA A 126 21.50 16.02 16.04
N GLY A 127 22.36 15.00 16.01
CA GLY A 127 22.10 13.76 15.28
C GLY A 127 20.85 13.02 15.76
N PHE A 128 20.72 12.83 17.08
CA PHE A 128 19.53 12.20 17.66
C PHE A 128 18.27 13.03 17.41
N THR A 129 18.34 14.36 17.59
CA THR A 129 17.23 15.26 17.28
C THR A 129 16.79 15.13 15.82
N ALA A 130 17.74 15.15 14.87
CA ALA A 130 17.43 14.97 13.45
C ALA A 130 16.84 13.59 13.14
N LEU A 131 17.34 12.53 13.78
CA LEU A 131 16.80 11.18 13.63
C LEU A 131 15.35 11.09 14.12
N PHE A 132 15.04 11.66 15.29
CA PHE A 132 13.67 11.69 15.81
C PHE A 132 12.74 12.50 14.90
N ALA A 133 13.20 13.65 14.41
CA ALA A 133 12.47 14.48 13.45
C ALA A 133 12.12 13.68 12.19
N TYR A 134 13.12 12.98 11.65
CA TYR A 134 13.01 12.14 10.46
C TYR A 134 12.06 10.97 10.67
N ILE A 135 12.25 10.15 11.72
CA ILE A 135 11.40 9.01 12.03
C ILE A 135 9.95 9.46 12.20
N GLY A 136 9.72 10.57 12.92
CA GLY A 136 8.39 11.11 13.10
C GLY A 136 7.74 11.56 11.79
N ALA A 137 8.51 12.13 10.85
CA ALA A 137 8.00 12.49 9.53
C ALA A 137 7.66 11.24 8.69
N VAL A 138 8.48 10.18 8.77
CA VAL A 138 8.18 8.89 8.13
C VAL A 138 6.90 8.28 8.69
N LEU A 139 6.78 8.21 10.02
CA LEU A 139 5.59 7.67 10.68
C LEU A 139 4.35 8.52 10.40
N SER A 140 4.50 9.84 10.31
CA SER A 140 3.42 10.74 9.91
C SER A 140 2.87 10.38 8.52
N GLY A 141 3.75 10.12 7.55
CA GLY A 141 3.33 9.70 6.21
C GLY A 141 2.74 8.29 6.17
N ILE A 142 3.36 7.32 6.86
CA ILE A 142 2.96 5.89 6.82
C ILE A 142 1.71 5.61 7.66
N VAL A 143 1.57 6.25 8.81
CA VAL A 143 0.51 5.96 9.78
C VAL A 143 -0.62 6.98 9.68
N LEU A 144 -0.31 8.26 9.89
CA LEU A 144 -1.33 9.31 9.93
C LEU A 144 -1.90 9.57 8.53
N GLY A 145 -1.09 9.48 7.48
CA GLY A 145 -1.52 9.55 6.08
C GLY A 145 -2.75 8.68 5.81
N PRO A 146 -2.62 7.34 5.77
CA PRO A 146 -3.71 6.41 5.51
C PRO A 146 -4.93 6.55 6.43
N LEU A 147 -4.68 6.84 7.71
CA LEU A 147 -5.74 6.99 8.71
C LEU A 147 -6.59 8.23 8.45
N LEU A 148 -5.94 9.35 8.13
CA LEU A 148 -6.59 10.65 7.94
C LEU A 148 -7.05 10.90 6.50
N LEU A 149 -6.74 10.01 5.54
CA LEU A 149 -7.09 10.14 4.12
C LEU A 149 -8.53 10.61 3.83
N PRO A 150 -9.60 10.11 4.50
CA PRO A 150 -10.98 10.52 4.21
C PRO A 150 -11.31 11.92 4.70
N TRP A 151 -10.63 12.37 5.75
CA TRP A 151 -10.89 13.66 6.40
C TRP A 151 -10.03 14.77 5.80
N LEU A 152 -8.89 14.42 5.20
CA LEU A 152 -8.02 15.38 4.56
C LEU A 152 -8.61 15.83 3.20
N PRO A 153 -8.82 17.14 3.00
CA PRO A 153 -9.36 17.67 1.76
C PRO A 153 -8.36 17.51 0.60
N GLY A 154 -8.90 17.52 -0.62
CA GLY A 154 -8.09 17.42 -1.84
C GLY A 154 -7.95 16.01 -2.41
N ARG A 155 -7.39 15.93 -3.62
CA ARG A 155 -7.25 14.68 -4.39
C ARG A 155 -5.85 14.08 -4.32
N SER A 156 -4.81 14.89 -4.14
CA SER A 156 -3.42 14.42 -4.15
C SER A 156 -3.00 13.86 -2.80
N PHE A 157 -2.39 12.66 -2.83
CA PHE A 157 -1.78 12.02 -1.67
C PHE A 157 -0.54 12.77 -1.20
N ALA A 158 0.27 13.29 -2.13
CA ALA A 158 1.45 14.09 -1.80
C ALA A 158 1.08 15.35 -1.00
N VAL A 159 0.04 16.08 -1.43
CA VAL A 159 -0.43 17.30 -0.73
C VAL A 159 -0.96 16.96 0.67
N LYS A 160 -1.73 15.87 0.80
CA LYS A 160 -2.23 15.39 2.09
C LYS A 160 -1.08 15.02 3.02
N GLY A 161 -0.10 14.27 2.52
CA GLY A 161 1.08 13.88 3.28
C GLY A 161 1.95 15.07 3.68
N ALA A 162 2.09 16.08 2.81
CA ALA A 162 2.78 17.33 3.12
C ALA A 162 2.07 18.10 4.24
N ALA A 163 0.74 18.18 4.22
CA ALA A 163 -0.03 18.84 5.28
C ALA A 163 0.17 18.17 6.65
N ILE A 164 0.13 16.83 6.70
CA ILE A 164 0.44 16.08 7.94
C ILE A 164 1.90 16.29 8.35
N GLY A 165 2.83 16.29 7.40
CA GLY A 165 4.24 16.52 7.67
C GLY A 165 4.52 17.94 8.17
N LEU A 166 3.78 18.95 7.71
CA LEU A 166 3.84 20.31 8.25
C LEU A 166 3.34 20.37 9.69
N LEU A 167 2.26 19.66 10.00
CA LEU A 167 1.77 19.53 11.37
C LEU A 167 2.83 18.87 12.27
N TRP A 168 3.45 17.78 11.81
CA TRP A 168 4.57 17.17 12.52
C TRP A 168 5.75 18.14 12.68
N SER A 169 6.11 18.89 11.64
CA SER A 169 7.20 19.87 11.68
C SER A 169 6.97 20.93 12.75
N GLY A 170 5.74 21.47 12.84
CA GLY A 170 5.36 22.44 13.86
C GLY A 170 5.40 21.85 15.27
N LEU A 171 4.85 20.66 15.47
CA LEU A 171 4.88 19.96 16.77
C LEU A 171 6.32 19.68 17.21
N PHE A 172 7.16 19.21 16.28
CA PHE A 172 8.56 18.92 16.56
C PHE A 172 9.36 20.20 16.85
N TYR A 173 9.12 21.28 16.10
CA TYR A 173 9.74 22.59 16.32
C TYR A 173 9.48 23.09 17.75
N VAL A 174 8.24 23.00 18.23
CA VAL A 174 7.88 23.39 19.60
C VAL A 174 8.50 22.44 20.63
N ALA A 175 8.42 21.13 20.41
CA ALA A 175 8.93 20.14 21.35
C ALA A 175 10.45 20.17 21.51
N ALA A 176 11.19 20.56 20.48
CA ALA A 176 12.65 20.60 20.46
C ALA A 176 13.24 21.98 20.76
N ALA A 177 12.44 22.91 21.31
CA ALA A 177 12.84 24.30 21.61
C ALA A 177 13.45 25.01 20.38
N GLY A 178 12.78 24.89 19.23
CA GLY A 178 13.26 25.43 17.96
C GLY A 178 13.37 26.96 17.88
N SER A 179 12.91 27.70 18.90
CA SER A 179 13.11 29.15 19.01
C SER A 179 14.58 29.56 18.98
N ASP A 180 15.46 28.67 19.47
CA ASP A 180 16.89 28.94 19.61
C ASP A 180 17.67 28.56 18.33
N TRP A 181 16.97 28.02 17.33
CA TRP A 181 17.60 27.55 16.10
C TRP A 181 17.80 28.69 15.10
N ASN A 182 18.85 28.58 14.29
CA ASN A 182 19.02 29.53 13.20
C ASN A 182 17.90 29.38 12.15
N PHE A 183 17.72 30.42 11.34
CA PHE A 183 16.72 30.42 10.28
C PHE A 183 16.91 29.28 9.28
N ALA A 184 18.17 28.94 8.93
CA ALA A 184 18.47 27.91 7.95
C ALA A 184 18.01 26.50 8.41
N VAL A 185 18.21 26.16 9.68
CA VAL A 185 17.79 24.89 10.28
C VAL A 185 16.26 24.83 10.37
N THR A 186 15.63 25.93 10.76
CA THR A 186 14.16 26.01 10.78
C THR A 186 13.58 25.86 9.38
N ALA A 187 14.12 26.56 8.37
CA ALA A 187 13.69 26.42 6.98
C ALA A 187 13.92 25.00 6.46
N ALA A 188 15.06 24.38 6.78
CA ALA A 188 15.35 23.00 6.41
C ALA A 188 14.33 22.03 7.02
N LEU A 189 13.95 22.22 8.29
CA LEU A 189 12.93 21.40 8.96
C LEU A 189 11.58 21.46 8.23
N PHE A 190 11.08 22.67 7.96
CA PHE A 190 9.78 22.90 7.33
C PHE A 190 9.74 22.60 5.83
N LEU A 191 10.89 22.35 5.19
CA LEU A 191 10.94 21.86 3.81
C LEU A 191 11.13 20.34 3.76
N ALA A 192 12.04 19.80 4.57
CA ALA A 192 12.42 18.39 4.50
C ALA A 192 11.35 17.47 5.08
N LEU A 193 10.84 17.73 6.28
CA LEU A 193 9.90 16.83 6.95
C LEU A 193 8.56 16.72 6.21
N PRO A 194 7.97 17.80 5.68
CA PRO A 194 6.78 17.69 4.84
C PRO A 194 7.03 16.92 3.56
N ALA A 195 8.18 17.12 2.91
CA ALA A 195 8.55 16.36 1.71
C ALA A 195 8.69 14.86 1.99
N ILE A 196 9.31 14.49 3.12
CA ILE A 196 9.43 13.10 3.56
C ILE A 196 8.05 12.48 3.81
N SER A 197 7.19 13.17 4.57
CA SER A 197 5.82 12.69 4.86
C SER A 197 4.97 12.57 3.58
N ALA A 198 5.10 13.53 2.65
CA ALA A 198 4.46 13.51 1.35
C ALA A 198 4.88 12.30 0.53
N PHE A 199 6.18 12.01 0.46
CA PHE A 199 6.73 10.86 -0.25
C PHE A 199 6.17 9.54 0.28
N TYR A 200 6.16 9.34 1.60
CA TYR A 200 5.64 8.11 2.19
C TYR A 200 4.12 7.98 2.06
N THR A 201 3.37 9.09 2.13
CA THR A 201 1.92 9.06 1.88
C THR A 201 1.61 8.75 0.42
N LEU A 202 2.43 9.25 -0.52
CA LEU A 202 2.28 9.02 -1.96
C LEU A 202 2.41 7.53 -2.31
N ASN A 203 3.26 6.77 -1.61
CA ASN A 203 3.39 5.32 -1.84
C ASN A 203 2.08 4.56 -1.60
N PHE A 204 1.17 5.10 -0.78
CA PHE A 204 -0.13 4.49 -0.52
C PHE A 204 -1.10 4.56 -1.71
N THR A 205 -0.80 5.36 -2.74
CA THR A 205 -1.58 5.42 -3.98
C THR A 205 -1.70 4.06 -4.66
N GLY A 206 -0.73 3.16 -4.50
CA GLY A 206 -0.74 1.81 -5.06
C GLY A 206 -1.58 0.78 -4.29
N CYS A 207 -2.05 1.13 -3.09
CA CYS A 207 -2.81 0.24 -2.21
C CYS A 207 -4.21 0.78 -1.86
N SER A 208 -4.59 1.93 -2.43
CA SER A 208 -5.88 2.58 -2.18
C SER A 208 -6.91 2.29 -3.26
N THR A 209 -8.19 2.39 -2.91
CA THR A 209 -9.31 2.33 -3.86
C THR A 209 -9.67 3.70 -4.45
N PHE A 210 -8.95 4.76 -4.10
CA PHE A 210 -9.26 6.15 -4.50
C PHE A 210 -8.60 6.57 -5.82
N THR A 211 -7.55 5.85 -6.21
CA THR A 211 -6.66 6.24 -7.30
C THR A 211 -6.94 5.45 -8.58
N SER A 212 -6.72 6.10 -9.71
CA SER A 212 -6.65 5.45 -11.03
C SER A 212 -5.21 5.48 -11.51
N ARG A 213 -4.86 4.59 -12.46
CA ARG A 213 -3.50 4.56 -13.05
C ARG A 213 -3.06 5.93 -13.57
N SER A 214 -3.93 6.63 -14.30
CA SER A 214 -3.64 7.98 -14.82
C SER A 214 -3.51 9.03 -13.73
N GLY A 215 -4.27 8.90 -12.63
CA GLY A 215 -4.14 9.75 -11.45
C GLY A 215 -2.78 9.59 -10.78
N VAL A 216 -2.33 8.35 -10.57
CA VAL A 216 -1.01 8.07 -9.98
C VAL A 216 0.11 8.59 -10.87
N GLU A 217 0.02 8.38 -12.20
CA GLU A 217 1.02 8.91 -13.14
C GLU A 217 1.12 10.43 -13.08
N LYS A 218 0.00 11.14 -12.88
CA LYS A 218 0.00 12.60 -12.69
C LYS A 218 0.64 13.03 -11.37
N GLU A 219 0.50 12.25 -10.30
CA GLU A 219 1.11 12.59 -9.00
C GLU A 219 2.61 12.29 -8.93
N MET A 220 3.12 11.40 -9.80
CA MET A 220 4.54 11.04 -9.85
C MET A 220 5.39 11.95 -10.75
N ARG A 221 4.76 12.77 -11.59
CA ARG A 221 5.42 13.74 -12.49
C ARG A 221 5.44 15.12 -11.86
#